data_AF-A0AAP0QDJ6-F1
#
_entry.id   AF-A0AAP0QDJ6-F1
#
_cell.length_a   1.000
_cell.length_b   1.000
_cell.length_c   1.000
_cell.angle_alpha   90.00
_cell.angle_beta   90.00
_cell.angle_gamma   90.00
#
_symmetry.space_group_name_H-M   'P 1'
#
loop_
_entity.id
_entity.type
_entity.pdbx_description
1 polymer ?
#
loop_
_entity_poly.entity_id
_entity_poly.type
_entity_poly.pdbx_seq_one_letter_code
_entity_poly.pdbx_strand_id
1 'polypeptide(L)' 'MKEILVGVSEETMTGVKRLYQMQENGTLLFPAINVNDSITNRKVAVVFGYGDVGNGCAATLKQAGACVIVTDIDLY' A
#
# COMPACT_ATOMS: atom_id res chain seq x y z
N MET A 1 15.15 -33.49 1.53
CA MET A 1 15.59 -32.18 1.02
C MET A 1 15.33 -31.14 2.10
N LYS A 2 16.34 -30.42 2.58
CA LYS A 2 16.11 -29.20 3.36
C LYS A 2 15.81 -28.09 2.36
N GLU A 3 14.60 -27.57 2.33
CA GLU A 3 14.28 -26.41 1.52
C GLU A 3 15.09 -25.22 2.06
N ILE A 4 15.97 -24.68 1.23
CA ILE A 4 16.75 -23.48 1.56
C ILE A 4 15.81 -22.30 1.37
N LEU A 5 15.56 -21.54 2.45
CA LEU A 5 14.78 -20.32 2.39
C LEU A 5 15.56 -19.27 1.57
N VAL A 6 15.00 -18.87 0.43
CA VAL A 6 15.63 -17.90 -0.49
C VAL A 6 15.18 -16.45 -0.25
N GLY A 7 14.07 -16.24 0.46
CA GLY A 7 13.51 -14.91 0.72
C GLY A 7 12.05 -14.98 1.20
N VAL A 8 11.46 -13.81 1.48
CA VAL A 8 10.06 -13.67 1.89
C VAL A 8 9.35 -12.54 1.12
N SER A 9 8.05 -12.70 0.87
CA SER A 9 7.16 -11.63 0.43
C SER A 9 6.10 -11.41 1.50
N GLU A 10 5.96 -10.19 2.02
CA GLU A 10 5.09 -9.90 3.17
C GLU A 10 3.97 -8.93 2.79
N GLU A 11 2.73 -9.36 3.02
CA GLU A 11 1.52 -8.65 2.61
C GLU A 11 0.98 -7.73 3.70
N THR A 12 1.32 -7.96 4.98
CA THR A 12 0.69 -7.23 6.08
C THR A 12 1.55 -6.07 6.59
N MET A 13 0.91 -4.97 6.97
CA MET A 13 1.60 -3.82 7.56
C MET A 13 2.39 -4.18 8.84
N THR A 14 1.86 -5.07 9.68
CA THR A 14 2.58 -5.52 10.90
C THR A 14 3.80 -6.37 10.57
N GLY A 15 3.69 -7.28 9.59
CA GLY A 15 4.83 -8.06 9.11
C GLY A 15 5.90 -7.17 8.49
N VAL A 16 5.50 -6.24 7.62
CA VAL A 16 6.41 -5.26 6.99
C VAL A 16 7.15 -4.41 8.03
N LYS A 17 6.45 -3.92 9.06
CA LYS A 17 7.09 -3.18 10.17
C LYS A 17 8.17 -3.99 10.87
N ARG A 18 7.94 -5.29 11.11
CA ARG A 18 8.94 -6.18 11.71
C ARG A 18 10.13 -6.39 10.77
N LEU A 19 9.89 -6.55 9.48
CA LEU A 19 10.97 -6.68 8.50
C LEU A 19 11.85 -5.43 8.42
N TYR A 20 11.27 -4.23 8.47
CA TYR A 20 12.03 -2.98 8.58
C TYR A 20 12.87 -2.93 9.86
N GLN A 21 12.30 -3.29 11.01
CA GLN A 21 13.05 -3.37 12.27
C GLN A 21 14.22 -4.37 12.20
N MET A 22 14.01 -5.53 11.58
CA MET A 22 15.07 -6.53 11.38
C MET A 22 16.16 -6.00 10.44
N GLN A 23 15.79 -5.26 9.39
CA GLN A 23 16.74 -4.62 8.48
C GLN A 23 17.58 -3.56 9.19
N GLU A 24 16.94 -2.67 9.96
CA GLU A 24 17.61 -1.62 10.76
C GLU A 24 18.58 -2.21 11.79
N ASN A 25 18.18 -3.32 12.43
CA ASN A 25 19.01 -4.02 13.42
C ASN A 25 20.07 -4.95 12.79
N GLY A 26 20.12 -5.07 11.46
CA GLY A 26 21.04 -5.98 10.76
C GLY A 26 20.74 -7.48 10.99
N THR A 27 19.53 -7.82 11.43
CA THR A 27 19.10 -9.20 11.73
C THR A 27 18.25 -9.83 10.62
N LEU A 28 17.97 -9.10 9.54
CA LEU A 28 17.29 -9.62 8.36
C LEU A 28 18.27 -10.47 7.51
N LEU A 29 18.14 -11.80 7.60
CA LEU A 29 19.10 -12.75 7.02
C LEU A 29 18.83 -13.14 5.56
N PHE A 30 17.71 -12.71 5.00
CA PHE A 30 17.27 -13.06 3.66
C PHE A 30 16.51 -11.88 3.04
N PRO A 31 16.46 -11.79 1.69
CA PRO A 31 15.75 -10.71 1.03
C PRO A 31 14.25 -10.74 1.35
N ALA A 32 13.66 -9.56 1.51
CA ALA A 32 12.24 -9.39 1.77
C ALA A 32 11.63 -8.40 0.78
N ILE A 33 10.43 -8.73 0.28
CA ILE A 33 9.63 -7.85 -0.59
C ILE A 33 8.42 -7.36 0.20
N ASN A 34 8.25 -6.05 0.27
CA ASN A 34 7.06 -5.40 0.83
C ASN A 34 5.94 -5.42 -0.21
N VAL A 35 5.05 -6.39 -0.07
CA VAL A 35 3.88 -6.58 -0.95
C VAL A 35 2.70 -5.70 -0.51
N ASN A 36 2.64 -5.33 0.77
CA ASN A 36 1.62 -4.42 1.33
C ASN A 36 1.57 -3.07 0.58
N ASP A 37 2.71 -2.55 0.16
CA ASP A 37 2.78 -1.25 -0.52
C ASP A 37 2.46 -1.31 -2.01
N SER A 38 2.18 -2.49 -2.55
CA SER A 38 1.77 -2.64 -3.96
C SER A 38 0.44 -1.92 -4.22
N ILE A 39 0.33 -1.29 -5.40
CA ILE A 39 -0.89 -0.59 -5.81
C ILE A 39 -2.08 -1.56 -5.90
N THR A 40 -1.84 -2.81 -6.28
CA THR A 40 -2.86 -3.85 -6.44
C THR A 40 -3.38 -4.41 -5.11
N ASN A 41 -2.66 -4.27 -4.00
CA ASN A 41 -3.14 -4.67 -2.67
C ASN A 41 -3.95 -3.60 -1.94
N ARG A 42 -4.00 -2.37 -2.48
CA ARG A 42 -4.81 -1.29 -1.91
C ARG A 42 -6.26 -1.44 -2.33
N LYS A 43 -7.18 -1.09 -1.43
CA LYS A 43 -8.60 -0.95 -1.80
C LYS A 43 -8.74 0.14 -2.85
N VAL A 44 -9.41 -0.18 -3.95
CA VAL A 44 -9.75 0.80 -4.99
C VAL A 44 -11.03 1.51 -4.58
N ALA A 45 -10.99 2.84 -4.58
CA ALA A 45 -12.14 3.69 -4.32
C ALA A 45 -12.37 4.60 -5.54
N VAL A 46 -13.63 4.72 -5.96
CA VAL A 46 -14.03 5.61 -7.05
C VAL A 46 -14.82 6.78 -6.46
N VAL A 47 -14.38 7.99 -6.73
CA VAL A 47 -15.05 9.24 -6.33
C VAL A 47 -15.70 9.85 -7.56
N PHE A 48 -17.02 10.03 -7.49
CA PHE A 48 -17.82 10.67 -8.54
C PHE A 48 -18.00 12.16 -8.20
N GLY A 49 -17.41 13.03 -9.01
CA GLY A 49 -17.34 14.48 -8.81
C GLY A 49 -16.11 14.91 -8.01
N TYR A 50 -15.53 16.05 -8.37
CA TYR A 50 -14.30 16.63 -7.83
C TYR A 50 -14.42 18.13 -7.51
N GLY A 51 -15.64 18.61 -7.26
CA GLY A 51 -15.86 19.88 -6.55
C GLY A 51 -15.41 19.80 -5.08
N ASP A 52 -15.78 20.79 -4.25
CA ASP A 52 -15.29 20.91 -2.86
C ASP A 52 -15.43 19.61 -2.03
N VAL A 53 -16.59 18.95 -2.13
CA VAL A 53 -16.86 17.69 -1.43
C VAL A 53 -16.03 16.54 -2.00
N GLY A 54 -15.99 16.42 -3.34
CA GLY A 54 -15.24 15.38 -4.03
C GLY A 54 -13.75 15.42 -3.73
N ASN A 55 -13.18 16.63 -3.69
CA ASN A 55 -11.79 16.87 -3.30
C ASN A 55 -11.52 16.40 -1.86
N GLY A 56 -12.38 16.76 -0.91
CA GLY A 56 -12.27 16.31 0.49
C GLY A 56 -12.38 14.79 0.65
N CYS A 57 -13.31 14.16 -0.08
CA CYS A 57 -13.46 12.71 -0.11
C CYS A 57 -12.21 12.02 -0.64
N ALA A 58 -11.67 12.48 -1.78
CA ALA A 58 -10.48 11.91 -2.39
C ALA A 58 -9.24 12.05 -1.49
N ALA A 59 -9.07 13.21 -0.85
CA ALA A 59 -7.96 13.44 0.09
C ALA A 59 -8.03 12.46 1.27
N THR A 60 -9.21 12.29 1.87
CA THR A 60 -9.41 11.38 3.01
C THR A 60 -9.15 9.92 2.62
N LEU A 61 -9.68 9.47 1.47
CA LEU A 61 -9.48 8.10 0.98
C LEU A 61 -8.00 7.82 0.67
N LYS A 62 -7.30 8.80 0.10
CA LYS A 62 -5.86 8.70 -0.18
C LYS A 62 -5.05 8.61 1.12
N GLN A 63 -5.38 9.38 2.15
CA GLN A 63 -4.76 9.28 3.47
C GLN A 63 -5.02 7.94 4.15
N ALA A 64 -6.20 7.34 3.91
CA ALA A 64 -6.53 5.99 4.37
C ALA A 64 -5.81 4.87 3.58
N GLY A 65 -4.99 5.21 2.58
CA GLY A 65 -4.21 4.26 1.79
C GLY A 65 -4.96 3.64 0.60
N ALA A 66 -6.12 4.17 0.22
CA ALA A 66 -6.84 3.70 -0.96
C ALA A 66 -6.14 4.13 -2.27
N CYS A 67 -6.30 3.33 -3.31
CA CYS A 67 -6.08 3.77 -4.68
C CYS A 67 -7.34 4.53 -5.12
N VAL A 68 -7.25 5.86 -5.27
CA VAL A 68 -8.40 6.72 -5.56
C VAL A 68 -8.47 7.03 -7.05
N ILE A 69 -9.58 6.65 -7.67
CA ILE A 69 -9.94 7.02 -9.04
C ILE A 69 -11.01 8.11 -8.92
N VAL A 70 -10.85 9.20 -9.66
CA VAL A 70 -11.82 10.30 -9.71
C VAL A 70 -12.44 10.33 -11.09
N THR A 71 -13.75 10.48 -11.15
CA THR A 71 -14.48 10.74 -12.39
C THR A 71 -15.25 12.05 -12.22
N ASP A 72 -15.19 12.94 -13.19
CA ASP A 72 -15.99 14.16 -13.21
C ASP A 72 -16.55 14.38 -14.62
N ILE A 73 -17.70 15.06 -14.69
CA ILE A 73 -18.27 15.53 -15.95
C ILE A 73 -17.76 16.93 -16.30
N ASP A 74 -17.35 17.71 -15.30
CA ASP A 74 -16.80 19.03 -15.51
C ASP A 74 -15.32 18.93 -15.89
N LEU A 75 -14.99 19.46 -17.07
CA LEU A 75 -13.63 19.48 -17.65
C LEU A 75 -12.94 20.85 -17.49
N TYR A 76 -13.60 21.81 -16.83
CA TYR A 76 -13.20 23.22 -16.76
C TYR A 76 -13.02 23.70 -15.31
#